data_AF-A0A432IYN9-F1
#
_entry.id   AF-A0A432IYN9-F1
#
_cell.length_a   1.000
_cell.length_b   1.000
_cell.length_c   1.000
_cell.angle_alpha   90.00
_cell.angle_beta   90.00
_cell.angle_gamma   90.00
#
_symmetry.space_group_name_H-M   'P 1'
#
loop_
_entity.id
_entity.type
_entity.pdbx_description
1 polymer ?
#
loop_
_entity_poly.entity_id
_entity_poly.type
_entity_poly.pdbx_seq_one_letter_code
_entity_poly.pdbx_strand_id
1 'polypeptide(L)'
;MRICKIFCIILLFSFSLTTALKADSEKMVLGLEIFNNKAMCSVCHVLKSAGSTGNIGPDLDDLKLSEEQIRDVVTQGFGVMPAFGEEGLLTSEEIDAVSYYVTNSSGK
;
A
#
# COMPACT_ATOMS: atom_id res chain seq x y z
N MET A 1 -11.87 38.00 -21.05
CA MET A 1 -10.99 36.91 -21.56
C MET A 1 -10.00 36.36 -20.53
N ARG A 2 -9.42 37.16 -19.61
CA ARG A 2 -8.48 36.65 -18.58
C ARG A 2 -9.18 35.88 -17.44
N ILE A 3 -10.39 36.30 -17.04
CA ILE A 3 -11.19 35.65 -15.98
C ILE A 3 -11.72 34.27 -16.42
N CYS A 4 -12.19 34.11 -17.66
CA CYS A 4 -12.59 32.79 -18.18
C CYS A 4 -11.40 31.82 -18.29
N LYS A 5 -10.19 32.31 -18.60
CA LYS A 5 -8.97 31.48 -18.63
C LYS A 5 -8.56 31.01 -17.23
N ILE A 6 -8.66 31.87 -16.21
CA ILE A 6 -8.39 31.51 -14.81
C ILE A 6 -9.43 30.52 -14.29
N PHE A 7 -10.71 30.72 -14.62
CA PHE A 7 -11.79 29.81 -14.23
C PHE A 7 -11.62 28.42 -14.86
N CYS A 8 -11.21 28.32 -16.13
CA CYS A 8 -10.91 27.04 -16.78
C CYS A 8 -9.66 26.35 -16.19
N ILE A 9 -8.63 27.09 -15.78
CA ILE A 9 -7.42 26.52 -15.16
C ILE A 9 -7.73 25.96 -13.76
N ILE A 10 -8.54 26.67 -12.96
CA ILE A 10 -8.96 26.20 -11.63
C ILE A 10 -9.84 24.94 -11.76
N LEU A 11 -10.75 24.88 -12.73
CA LEU A 11 -11.61 23.71 -12.97
C LEU A 11 -10.81 22.46 -13.38
N LEU A 12 -9.79 22.63 -14.22
CA LEU A 12 -8.91 21.53 -14.65
C LEU A 12 -7.99 21.03 -13.51
N PHE A 13 -7.46 21.94 -12.68
CA PHE A 13 -6.63 21.57 -11.54
C PHE A 13 -7.44 20.86 -10.45
N SER A 14 -8.68 21.30 -10.21
CA SER A 14 -9.60 20.68 -9.24
C SER A 14 -9.97 19.25 -9.65
N PHE A 15 -10.17 19.01 -10.95
CA PHE A 15 -10.53 17.69 -11.48
C PHE A 15 -9.40 16.67 -11.27
N SER A 16 -8.16 17.02 -11.59
CA SER A 16 -7.00 16.13 -11.46
C SER A 16 -6.69 15.74 -10.01
N LEU A 17 -7.01 16.59 -9.03
CA LEU A 17 -6.78 16.27 -7.61
C LEU A 17 -7.77 15.20 -7.11
N THR A 18 -9.03 15.28 -7.55
CA THR A 18 -10.07 14.32 -7.13
C THR A 18 -9.81 12.90 -7.65
N THR A 19 -9.24 12.77 -8.86
CA THR A 19 -8.91 11.47 -9.43
C THR A 19 -7.75 10.79 -8.69
N ALA A 20 -6.74 11.58 -8.26
CA ALA A 20 -5.60 11.05 -7.52
C ALA A 20 -6.02 10.51 -6.14
N LEU A 21 -6.80 11.27 -5.36
CA LEU A 21 -7.29 10.82 -4.05
C LEU A 21 -8.13 9.54 -4.14
N LYS A 22 -8.95 9.41 -5.20
CA LYS A 22 -9.74 8.20 -5.43
C LYS A 22 -8.84 6.99 -5.70
N ALA A 23 -7.83 7.15 -6.54
CA ALA A 23 -6.87 6.09 -6.84
C ALA A 23 -6.08 5.67 -5.59
N ASP A 24 -5.61 6.63 -4.77
CA ASP A 24 -4.93 6.35 -3.51
C ASP A 24 -5.85 5.59 -2.53
N SER A 25 -7.12 6.00 -2.43
CA SER A 25 -8.10 5.31 -1.59
C SER A 25 -8.37 3.88 -2.07
N GLU A 26 -8.47 3.66 -3.38
CA GLU A 26 -8.65 2.32 -3.95
C GLU A 26 -7.42 1.44 -3.70
N LYS A 27 -6.20 2.01 -3.82
CA LYS A 27 -4.95 1.34 -3.52
C LYS A 27 -4.85 0.93 -2.04
N MET A 28 -5.32 1.77 -1.10
CA MET A 28 -5.40 1.42 0.32
C MET A 28 -6.36 0.26 0.58
N VAL A 29 -7.54 0.26 -0.06
CA VAL A 29 -8.53 -0.81 0.10
C VAL A 29 -7.98 -2.14 -0.42
N LEU A 30 -7.37 -2.13 -1.60
CA LEU A 30 -6.74 -3.31 -2.18
C LEU A 30 -5.57 -3.80 -1.31
N GLY A 31 -4.71 -2.89 -0.85
CA GLY A 31 -3.58 -3.26 0.00
C GLY A 31 -4.01 -3.89 1.34
N LEU A 32 -5.08 -3.39 1.96
CA LEU A 32 -5.67 -4.00 3.14
C LEU A 32 -6.25 -5.39 2.86
N GLU A 33 -6.95 -5.55 1.73
CA GLU A 33 -7.51 -6.84 1.30
C GLU A 33 -6.40 -7.88 1.16
N ILE A 34 -5.30 -7.52 0.48
CA ILE A 34 -4.15 -8.39 0.30
C ILE A 34 -3.50 -8.71 1.64
N PHE A 35 -3.29 -7.69 2.48
CA PHE A 35 -2.65 -7.85 3.79
C PHE A 35 -3.41 -8.82 4.69
N ASN A 36 -4.74 -8.74 4.72
CA ASN A 36 -5.55 -9.55 5.63
C ASN A 36 -6.07 -10.86 5.03
N ASN A 37 -6.17 -10.99 3.70
CA ASN A 37 -6.84 -12.12 3.06
C ASN A 37 -5.98 -12.82 2.01
N LYS A 38 -5.57 -12.13 0.93
CA LYS A 38 -4.88 -12.83 -0.18
C LYS A 38 -3.50 -13.34 0.20
N ALA A 39 -2.68 -12.48 0.82
CA ALA A 39 -1.33 -12.79 1.25
C ALA A 39 -1.23 -13.16 2.75
N MET A 40 -2.30 -12.92 3.52
CA MET A 40 -2.39 -13.24 4.95
C MET A 40 -1.21 -12.71 5.77
N CYS A 41 -0.65 -11.55 5.40
CA CYS A 41 0.47 -10.90 6.09
C CYS A 41 0.18 -10.71 7.59
N SER A 42 -1.09 -10.46 7.93
CA SER A 42 -1.60 -10.28 9.29
C SER A 42 -1.39 -11.47 10.23
N VAL A 43 -1.22 -12.69 9.69
CA VAL A 43 -0.95 -13.89 10.47
C VAL A 43 0.47 -13.85 11.04
N CYS A 44 1.42 -13.27 10.31
CA CYS A 44 2.82 -13.24 10.68
C CYS A 44 3.23 -11.92 11.35
N HIS A 45 2.62 -10.79 10.99
CA HIS A 45 3.07 -9.47 11.39
C HIS A 45 2.08 -8.70 12.27
N VAL A 46 2.61 -7.88 13.17
CA VAL A 46 1.85 -6.81 13.84
C VAL A 46 1.75 -5.61 12.90
N LEU A 47 0.52 -5.08 12.80
CA LEU A 47 0.20 -3.81 12.16
C LEU A 47 -1.14 -3.34 12.75
N LYS A 48 -1.11 -2.41 13.71
CA LYS A 48 -2.29 -2.03 14.50
C LYS A 48 -3.45 -1.52 13.65
N SER A 49 -3.14 -0.71 12.66
CA SER A 49 -4.09 -0.16 11.69
C SER A 49 -4.84 -1.24 10.87
N ALA A 50 -4.25 -2.42 10.69
CA ALA A 50 -4.89 -3.58 10.08
C ALA A 50 -5.59 -4.52 11.08
N GLY A 51 -5.46 -4.24 12.39
CA GLY A 51 -5.97 -5.09 13.47
C GLY A 51 -5.17 -6.39 13.66
N SER A 52 -3.94 -6.48 13.14
CA SER A 52 -3.15 -7.70 13.19
C SER A 52 -2.23 -7.79 14.39
N THR A 53 -2.03 -9.01 14.89
CA THR A 53 -1.24 -9.30 16.10
C THR A 53 -0.25 -10.45 15.90
N GLY A 54 0.10 -10.77 14.64
CA GLY A 54 1.06 -11.82 14.33
C GLY A 54 2.45 -11.48 14.88
N ASN A 55 3.23 -12.49 15.28
CA ASN A 55 4.52 -12.30 15.96
C ASN A 55 5.65 -13.20 15.39
N ILE A 56 5.47 -13.69 14.16
CA ILE A 56 6.47 -14.49 13.45
C ILE A 56 7.45 -13.57 12.73
N GLY A 57 6.91 -12.59 12.01
CA GLY A 57 7.66 -11.51 11.41
C GLY A 57 7.81 -10.34 12.38
N PRO A 58 8.64 -9.33 12.05
CA PRO A 58 8.78 -8.15 12.87
C PRO A 58 7.51 -7.29 12.91
N ASP A 59 7.41 -6.44 13.94
CA ASP A 59 6.37 -5.43 14.07
C ASP A 59 6.53 -4.35 12.99
N LEU A 60 5.51 -4.23 12.13
CA LEU A 60 5.54 -3.30 11.01
C LEU A 60 5.28 -1.85 11.43
N ASP A 61 4.74 -1.61 12.63
CA ASP A 61 4.61 -0.26 13.19
C ASP A 61 5.96 0.35 13.58
N ASP A 62 6.97 -0.50 13.86
CA ASP A 62 8.29 -0.06 14.30
C ASP A 62 9.32 0.06 13.16
N LEU A 63 9.13 -0.69 12.05
CA LEU A 63 10.17 -0.84 11.02
C LEU A 63 10.41 0.39 10.14
N LYS A 64 9.40 1.26 9.97
CA LYS A 64 9.45 2.51 9.17
C LYS A 64 10.23 2.40 7.85
N LEU A 65 9.99 1.34 7.09
CA LEU A 65 10.61 1.13 5.78
C LEU A 65 9.94 1.99 4.69
N SER A 66 10.68 2.29 3.62
CA SER A 66 10.09 2.88 2.42
C SER A 66 9.23 1.88 1.66
N GLU A 67 8.28 2.38 0.86
CA GLU A 67 7.43 1.54 0.00
C GLU A 67 8.26 0.67 -0.96
N GLU A 68 9.37 1.20 -1.47
CA GLU A 68 10.29 0.45 -2.34
C GLU A 68 10.96 -0.72 -1.61
N GLN A 69 11.44 -0.50 -0.39
CA GLN A 69 12.04 -1.58 0.41
C GLN A 69 11.01 -2.67 0.75
N ILE A 70 9.78 -2.28 1.06
CA ILE A 70 8.70 -3.23 1.33
C ILE A 70 8.35 -4.01 0.06
N ARG A 71 8.25 -3.34 -1.09
CA ARG A 71 8.01 -3.98 -2.39
C ARG A 71 9.07 -5.03 -2.71
N ASP A 72 10.34 -4.70 -2.51
CA ASP A 72 11.45 -5.63 -2.78
C ASP A 72 11.36 -6.88 -1.90
N VAL A 73 11.10 -6.69 -0.59
CA VAL A 73 10.93 -7.81 0.36
C VAL A 73 9.70 -8.65 0.03
N VAL A 74 8.57 -8.04 -0.32
CA VAL A 74 7.35 -8.77 -0.71
C VAL A 74 7.58 -9.55 -2.02
N THR A 75 8.35 -8.98 -2.95
CA THR A 75 8.64 -9.61 -4.24
C THR A 75 9.55 -10.83 -4.07
N GLN A 76 10.66 -10.64 -3.37
CA GLN A 76 11.76 -11.62 -3.27
C GLN A 76 11.64 -12.56 -2.07
N GLY A 77 10.78 -12.24 -1.11
CA GLY A 77 10.70 -12.94 0.17
C GLY A 77 11.89 -12.63 1.07
N PHE A 78 11.83 -13.08 2.32
CA PHE A 78 12.93 -12.91 3.26
C PHE A 78 12.86 -13.94 4.39
N GLY A 79 13.89 -14.79 4.51
CA GLY A 79 13.92 -15.84 5.52
C GLY A 79 12.78 -16.85 5.33
N VAL A 80 11.83 -16.86 6.27
CA VAL A 80 10.63 -17.73 6.20
C VAL A 80 9.45 -17.07 5.47
N MET A 81 9.55 -15.78 5.14
CA MET A 81 8.53 -15.07 4.39
C MET A 81 8.58 -15.50 2.90
N PRO A 82 7.46 -15.98 2.33
CA PRO A 82 7.40 -16.41 0.92
C PRO A 82 7.78 -15.29 -0.04
N ALA A 83 8.30 -15.65 -1.21
CA ALA A 83 8.62 -14.71 -2.28
C ALA A 83 7.37 -14.45 -3.13
N PHE A 84 6.42 -13.68 -2.60
CA PHE A 84 5.08 -13.54 -3.19
C PHE A 84 5.09 -13.10 -4.67
N GLY A 85 6.06 -12.27 -5.07
CA GLY A 85 6.23 -11.87 -6.46
C GLY A 85 6.91 -12.93 -7.32
N GLU A 86 8.05 -13.45 -6.90
CA GLU A 86 8.82 -14.45 -7.68
C GLU A 86 8.10 -15.80 -7.79
N GLU A 87 7.32 -16.18 -6.77
CA GLU A 87 6.45 -17.36 -6.78
C GLU A 87 5.13 -17.12 -7.54
N GLY A 88 4.87 -15.89 -7.99
CA GLY A 88 3.68 -15.53 -8.76
C GLY A 88 2.37 -15.57 -7.95
N LEU A 89 2.45 -15.48 -6.62
CA LEU A 89 1.29 -15.47 -5.72
C LEU A 89 0.56 -14.12 -5.76
N LEU A 90 1.31 -13.03 -5.99
CA LEU A 90 0.80 -11.68 -6.17
C LEU A 90 1.26 -11.09 -7.51
N THR A 91 0.39 -10.27 -8.11
CA THR A 91 0.74 -9.44 -9.27
C THR A 91 1.52 -8.20 -8.84
N SER A 92 2.20 -7.52 -9.77
CA SER A 92 2.91 -6.27 -9.46
C SER A 92 2.00 -5.19 -8.89
N GLU A 93 0.76 -5.08 -9.38
CA GLU A 93 -0.24 -4.12 -8.87
C GLU A 93 -0.64 -4.43 -7.42
N GLU A 94 -0.78 -5.72 -7.08
CA GLU A 94 -1.08 -6.16 -5.73
C GLU A 94 0.11 -5.92 -4.78
N ILE A 95 1.33 -6.19 -5.24
CA ILE A 95 2.54 -5.89 -4.47
C ILE A 95 2.65 -4.39 -4.21
N ASP A 96 2.42 -3.56 -5.23
CA ASP A 96 2.43 -2.10 -5.06
C ASP A 96 1.34 -1.65 -4.08
N ALA A 97 0.14 -2.24 -4.15
CA ALA A 97 -0.96 -1.91 -3.25
C ALA A 97 -0.67 -2.28 -1.79
N VAL A 98 -0.20 -3.50 -1.51
CA VAL A 98 0.13 -3.92 -0.14
C VAL A 98 1.33 -3.16 0.40
N SER A 99 2.33 -2.86 -0.43
CA SER A 99 3.50 -2.07 -0.02
C SER A 99 3.09 -0.64 0.35
N TYR A 100 2.29 0.00 -0.49
CA TYR A 100 1.72 1.32 -0.19
C TYR A 100 0.89 1.30 1.08
N TYR A 101 0.04 0.29 1.26
CA TYR A 101 -0.79 0.16 2.45
C TYR A 101 0.06 0.05 3.72
N VAL A 102 1.07 -0.83 3.74
CA VAL A 102 1.94 -0.99 4.91
C VAL A 102 2.69 0.31 5.23
N THR A 103 3.31 0.95 4.24
CA THR A 103 4.03 2.23 4.44
C THR A 103 3.10 3.31 5.00
N ASN A 104 1.87 3.41 4.47
CA ASN A 104 0.92 4.44 4.89
C ASN A 104 0.11 4.07 6.13
N SER A 105 0.25 2.87 6.68
CA SER A 105 -0.51 2.42 7.85
C SER A 105 0.37 2.12 9.07
N SER A 106 1.68 1.98 8.87
CA SER A 106 2.68 1.80 9.91
C SER A 106 2.67 2.98 10.90
N GLY A 107 2.59 2.66 12.19
CA GLY A 107 2.65 3.63 13.30
C GLY A 107 1.38 4.46 13.49
N LYS A 108 0.26 4.05 12.88
CA LYS A 108 -1.05 4.69 13.01
C LYS A 108 -1.98 3.96 13.96
#